data_AF-A0A820LG34-F1
#
_entry.id   AF-A0A820LG34-F1
#
_cell.length_a   1.000
_cell.length_b   1.000
_cell.length_c   1.000
_cell.angle_alpha   90.00
_cell.angle_beta   90.00
_cell.angle_gamma   90.00
#
_symmetry.space_group_name_H-M   'P 1'
#
loop_
_entity.id
_entity.type
_entity.pdbx_description
1 polymer ?
#
loop_
_entity_poly.entity_id
_entity_poly.type
_entity_poly.pdbx_seq_one_letter_code
_entity_poly.pdbx_strand_id
1 'polypeptide(L)'
;QFHQDPNGQQSLECLNHMVMDSFSHLSDVIQYLRLIKHPKIFEFCAIPQLMAIATLVQLYNNPLVFTSVVKIRKGLACKLMLNCSDIKQVEYYFSLFISKIEKKIPKYSNINNKQMQELINKSKQLFN
;
A
#
# COMPACT_ATOMS: atom_id res chain seq x y z
N GLN A 1 -24.42 6.25 -3.89
CA GLN A 1 -24.46 4.78 -3.76
C GLN A 1 -23.47 4.29 -2.70
N PHE A 2 -22.15 4.36 -2.89
CA PHE A 2 -21.21 3.83 -1.88
C PHE A 2 -21.20 4.58 -0.52
N HIS A 3 -21.47 5.90 -0.51
CA HIS A 3 -21.63 6.65 0.75
C HIS A 3 -22.90 6.27 1.54
N GLN A 4 -23.93 5.75 0.88
CA GLN A 4 -25.20 5.35 1.52
C GLN A 4 -25.08 4.00 2.23
N ASP A 5 -24.24 3.10 1.71
CA ASP A 5 -23.93 1.81 2.33
C ASP A 5 -22.40 1.57 2.35
N PRO A 6 -21.66 2.25 3.24
CA PRO A 6 -20.20 2.19 3.26
C PRO A 6 -19.66 0.82 3.69
N ASN A 7 -20.45 0.04 4.44
CA ASN A 7 -20.11 -1.33 4.86
C ASN A 7 -20.62 -2.39 3.88
N GLY A 8 -21.40 -1.98 2.89
CA GLY A 8 -21.95 -2.85 1.87
C GLY A 8 -20.86 -3.62 1.14
N GLN A 9 -21.16 -4.88 0.83
CA GLN A 9 -20.24 -5.76 0.12
C GLN A 9 -19.74 -5.12 -1.19
N GLN A 10 -20.64 -4.53 -1.97
CA GLN A 10 -20.28 -3.86 -3.23
C GLN A 10 -19.33 -2.67 -3.03
N SER A 11 -19.54 -1.88 -1.97
CA SER A 11 -18.68 -0.74 -1.63
C SER A 11 -17.28 -1.21 -1.30
N LEU A 12 -17.16 -2.18 -0.39
CA LEU A 12 -15.85 -2.70 0.03
C LEU A 12 -15.14 -3.49 -1.08
N GLU A 13 -15.87 -4.25 -1.89
CA GLU A 13 -15.28 -4.97 -3.03
C GLU A 13 -14.74 -4.01 -4.10
N CYS A 14 -15.48 -2.94 -4.42
CA CYS A 14 -15.02 -1.89 -5.32
C CYS A 14 -13.76 -1.18 -4.79
N LEU A 15 -13.77 -0.80 -3.51
CA LEU A 15 -12.60 -0.21 -2.85
C LEU A 15 -11.39 -1.14 -2.87
N ASN A 16 -11.58 -2.40 -2.49
CA ASN A 16 -10.51 -3.39 -2.45
C ASN A 16 -9.94 -3.65 -3.86
N HIS A 17 -10.78 -3.66 -4.89
CA HIS A 17 -10.34 -3.75 -6.28
C HIS A 17 -9.47 -2.56 -6.70
N MET A 18 -9.89 -1.32 -6.41
CA MET A 18 -9.09 -0.12 -6.71
C MET A 18 -7.75 -0.11 -5.97
N VAL A 19 -7.73 -0.54 -4.71
CA VAL A 19 -6.49 -0.66 -3.94
C VAL A 19 -5.58 -1.75 -4.51
N MET A 20 -6.13 -2.90 -4.90
CA MET A 20 -5.38 -3.99 -5.53
C MET A 20 -4.76 -3.55 -6.87
N ASP A 21 -5.52 -2.83 -7.70
CA ASP A 21 -5.05 -2.26 -8.96
C ASP A 21 -3.86 -1.31 -8.72
N SER A 22 -3.98 -0.39 -7.77
CA SER A 22 -2.88 0.50 -7.37
C SER A 22 -1.68 -0.28 -6.81
N PHE A 23 -1.93 -1.33 -6.04
CA PHE A 23 -0.91 -2.19 -5.45
C PHE A 23 -0.15 -2.99 -6.53
N SER A 24 -0.69 -3.17 -7.73
CA SER A 24 -0.02 -3.90 -8.81
C SER A 24 1.28 -3.23 -9.28
N HIS A 25 1.39 -1.91 -9.13
CA HIS A 25 2.55 -1.12 -9.54
C HIS A 25 3.75 -1.16 -8.56
N LEU A 26 3.62 -1.90 -7.46
CA LEU A 26 4.64 -1.98 -6.40
C LEU A 26 6.01 -2.46 -6.90
N SER A 27 6.02 -3.43 -7.80
CA SER A 27 7.25 -3.93 -8.41
C SER A 27 7.98 -2.84 -9.20
N ASP A 28 7.23 -2.10 -10.02
CA ASP A 28 7.77 -1.06 -10.88
C ASP A 28 8.35 0.10 -10.06
N VAL A 29 7.67 0.45 -8.96
CA VAL A 29 8.16 1.48 -8.02
C VAL A 29 9.49 1.06 -7.39
N ILE A 30 9.61 -0.17 -6.89
CA ILE A 30 10.87 -0.65 -6.30
C ILE A 30 11.99 -0.71 -7.34
N GLN A 31 11.70 -1.21 -8.54
CA GLN A 31 12.66 -1.24 -9.64
C GLN A 31 13.13 0.16 -10.03
N TYR A 32 12.20 1.12 -10.13
CA TYR A 32 12.51 2.52 -10.40
C TYR A 32 13.42 3.12 -9.32
N LEU A 33 13.10 2.93 -8.03
CA LEU A 33 13.90 3.47 -6.93
C LEU A 33 15.31 2.88 -6.89
N ARG A 34 15.48 1.60 -7.24
CA ARG A 34 16.80 0.94 -7.36
C ARG A 34 17.72 1.58 -8.42
N LEU A 35 17.16 2.25 -9.42
CA LEU A 35 17.93 2.89 -10.51
C LEU A 35 18.43 4.30 -10.16
N ILE A 36 17.89 4.93 -9.11
CA ILE A 36 18.26 6.30 -8.74
C ILE A 36 19.56 6.29 -7.94
N LYS A 37 20.60 6.93 -8.47
CA LYS A 37 21.93 7.00 -7.84
C LYS A 37 22.12 8.22 -6.95
N HIS A 38 21.47 9.35 -7.26
CA HIS A 38 21.68 10.60 -6.53
C HIS A 38 20.87 10.60 -5.21
N PRO A 39 21.50 10.67 -4.03
CA PRO A 39 20.82 10.44 -2.74
C PRO A 39 19.61 11.35 -2.50
N LYS A 40 19.73 12.65 -2.82
CA LYS A 40 18.61 13.59 -2.64
C LYS A 40 17.46 13.39 -3.62
N ILE A 41 17.75 12.87 -4.83
CA ILE A 41 16.70 12.51 -5.79
C ILE A 41 16.04 11.21 -5.33
N PHE A 42 16.82 10.28 -4.80
CA PHE A 42 16.30 9.04 -4.21
C PHE A 42 15.33 9.35 -3.06
N GLU A 43 15.75 10.14 -2.07
CA GLU A 43 14.89 10.55 -0.94
C GLU A 43 13.61 11.23 -1.43
N PHE A 44 13.74 12.18 -2.37
CA PHE A 44 12.60 12.89 -2.95
C PHE A 44 11.60 11.94 -3.62
N CYS A 45 12.08 10.93 -4.35
CA CYS A 45 11.22 9.93 -4.98
C CYS A 45 10.70 8.88 -3.99
N ALA A 46 11.48 8.48 -2.99
CA ALA A 46 11.14 7.40 -2.06
C ALA A 46 10.08 7.81 -1.03
N ILE A 47 10.13 9.04 -0.53
CA ILE A 47 9.21 9.54 0.51
C ILE A 47 7.73 9.43 0.07
N PRO A 48 7.33 9.95 -1.11
CA PRO A 48 5.96 9.82 -1.59
C PRO A 48 5.52 8.36 -1.74
N GLN A 49 6.42 7.47 -2.19
CA GLN A 49 6.10 6.07 -2.42
C GLN A 49 5.86 5.31 -1.12
N LEU A 50 6.67 5.59 -0.09
CA LEU A 50 6.45 5.07 1.26
C LEU A 50 5.13 5.56 1.86
N MET A 51 4.79 6.83 1.67
CA MET A 51 3.52 7.38 2.13
C MET A 51 2.33 6.80 1.36
N ALA A 52 2.49 6.54 0.06
CA ALA A 52 1.45 5.96 -0.79
C ALA A 52 1.10 4.54 -0.32
N ILE A 53 2.08 3.64 -0.18
CA ILE A 53 1.80 2.28 0.30
C ILE A 53 1.26 2.27 1.73
N ALA A 54 1.75 3.15 2.62
CA ALA A 54 1.19 3.31 3.96
C ALA A 54 -0.28 3.76 3.93
N THR A 55 -0.64 4.59 2.96
CA THR A 55 -2.02 5.04 2.72
C THR A 55 -2.87 3.90 2.16
N LEU A 56 -2.39 3.14 1.16
CA LEU A 56 -3.10 1.96 0.65
C LEU A 56 -3.44 0.97 1.78
N VAL A 57 -2.52 0.76 2.73
CA VAL A 57 -2.80 -0.04 3.94
C VAL A 57 -3.93 0.55 4.77
N GLN A 58 -4.07 1.88 4.90
CA GLN A 58 -5.19 2.50 5.62
C GLN A 58 -6.51 2.40 4.86
N LEU A 59 -6.47 2.44 3.53
CA LEU A 59 -7.66 2.38 2.66
C LEU A 59 -8.21 0.96 2.52
N TYR A 60 -7.34 -0.05 2.45
CA TYR A 60 -7.77 -1.42 2.18
C TYR A 60 -8.76 -1.95 3.23
N ASN A 61 -9.88 -2.46 2.74
CA ASN A 61 -11.00 -2.99 3.51
C ASN A 61 -11.50 -2.02 4.59
N ASN A 62 -11.57 -0.72 4.28
CA ASN A 62 -11.93 0.32 5.22
C ASN A 62 -13.17 1.13 4.77
N PRO A 63 -14.35 0.92 5.39
CA PRO A 63 -15.58 1.63 5.02
C PRO A 63 -15.50 3.15 5.28
N LEU A 64 -14.61 3.59 6.17
CA LEU A 64 -14.43 5.01 6.49
C LEU A 64 -13.99 5.85 5.29
N VAL A 65 -13.44 5.23 4.24
CA VAL A 65 -13.08 5.90 2.98
C VAL A 65 -14.30 6.57 2.34
N PHE A 66 -15.50 6.02 2.54
CA PHE A 66 -16.73 6.53 1.94
C PHE A 66 -17.42 7.61 2.77
N THR A 67 -17.01 7.82 4.01
CA THR A 67 -17.69 8.73 4.95
C THR A 67 -16.76 9.77 5.54
N SER A 68 -15.45 9.63 5.37
CA SER A 68 -14.45 10.48 5.99
C SER A 68 -13.13 10.48 5.22
N VAL A 69 -12.26 11.42 5.58
CA VAL A 69 -10.93 11.53 5.00
C VAL A 69 -9.97 10.61 5.75
N VAL A 70 -9.62 9.48 5.14
CA VAL A 70 -8.62 8.55 5.68
C VAL A 70 -7.22 9.02 5.33
N LYS A 71 -6.38 9.28 6.35
CA LYS A 71 -5.00 9.76 6.21
C LYS A 71 -4.06 9.01 7.14
N ILE A 72 -2.80 8.87 6.74
CA ILE A 72 -1.75 8.42 7.66
C ILE A 72 -1.53 9.45 8.77
N ARG A 73 -1.20 8.99 9.98
CA ARG A 73 -0.89 9.89 11.10
C ARG A 73 0.41 10.65 10.83
N LYS A 74 0.47 11.92 11.24
CA LYS A 74 1.67 12.77 11.10
C LYS A 74 2.94 12.11 11.66
N GLY A 75 2.85 11.44 12.81
CA GLY A 75 3.98 10.72 13.39
C GLY A 75 4.52 9.58 12.50
N LEU A 76 3.63 8.87 11.79
CA LEU A 76 4.06 7.87 10.82
C LEU A 76 4.71 8.54 9.60
N ALA A 77 4.12 9.63 9.09
CA ALA A 77 4.70 10.40 7.99
C ALA A 77 6.12 10.89 8.32
N CYS A 78 6.33 11.50 9.50
CA CYS A 78 7.66 11.91 9.97
C CYS A 78 8.62 10.72 10.07
N LYS A 79 8.16 9.58 10.61
CA LYS A 79 8.97 8.37 10.71
C LYS A 79 9.43 7.88 9.32
N LEU A 80 8.54 7.87 8.33
CA LEU A 80 8.90 7.47 6.97
C LEU A 80 9.88 8.45 6.32
N MET A 81 9.68 9.76 6.51
CA MET A 81 10.60 10.79 6.01
C MET A 81 12.01 10.65 6.58
N LEU A 82 12.13 10.30 7.87
CA LEU A 82 13.42 10.12 8.53
C LEU A 82 14.12 8.80 8.16
N ASN A 83 13.39 7.80 7.65
CA ASN A 83 13.90 6.46 7.40
C ASN A 83 13.71 6.04 5.93
N CYS A 84 14.25 6.84 5.01
CA CYS A 84 14.13 6.65 3.56
C CYS A 84 15.41 7.01 2.78
N SER A 85 16.56 7.03 3.45
CA SER A 85 17.82 7.49 2.86
C SER A 85 18.53 6.46 1.96
N ASP A 86 18.07 5.21 1.96
CA ASP A 86 18.59 4.16 1.09
C ASP A 86 17.52 3.13 0.73
N ILE A 87 17.82 2.30 -0.28
CA ILE A 87 16.90 1.30 -0.80
C ILE A 87 16.56 0.20 0.22
N LYS A 88 17.48 -0.17 1.12
CA LYS A 88 17.22 -1.23 2.11
C LYS A 88 16.16 -0.78 3.12
N GLN A 89 16.20 0.48 3.54
CA GLN A 89 15.18 1.05 4.42
C GLN A 89 13.81 1.10 3.71
N VAL A 90 13.78 1.52 2.44
CA VAL A 90 12.56 1.53 1.65
C VAL A 90 11.97 0.12 1.53
N GLU A 91 12.78 -0.85 1.13
CA GLU A 91 12.37 -2.26 0.99
C GLU A 91 11.86 -2.85 2.31
N TYR A 92 12.49 -2.52 3.43
CA TYR A 92 12.00 -2.89 4.76
C TYR A 92 10.57 -2.37 5.03
N TYR A 93 10.32 -1.08 4.79
CA TYR A 93 8.98 -0.53 5.00
C TYR A 93 7.95 -1.07 4.01
N PHE A 94 8.33 -1.28 2.74
CA PHE A 94 7.48 -1.91 1.76
C PHE A 94 7.06 -3.31 2.23
N SER A 95 8.02 -4.15 2.61
CA SER A 95 7.75 -5.49 3.18
C SER A 95 6.85 -5.44 4.43
N LEU A 96 7.09 -4.48 5.33
CA LEU A 96 6.24 -4.24 6.50
C LEU A 96 4.80 -3.90 6.11
N PHE A 97 4.59 -3.01 5.14
CA PHE A 97 3.26 -2.58 4.71
C PHE A 97 2.53 -3.64 3.89
N ILE A 98 3.25 -4.42 3.08
CA ILE A 98 2.72 -5.61 2.39
C ILE A 98 2.23 -6.63 3.43
N SER A 99 2.99 -6.86 4.49
CA SER A 99 2.56 -7.75 5.58
C SER A 99 1.33 -7.21 6.34
N LYS A 100 1.15 -5.88 6.41
CA LYS A 100 -0.04 -5.26 7.01
C LYS A 100 -1.27 -5.37 6.13
N ILE A 101 -1.14 -5.21 4.81
CA ILE A 101 -2.29 -5.35 3.91
C ILE A 101 -2.74 -6.80 3.83
N GLU A 102 -1.82 -7.77 3.86
CA GLU A 102 -2.12 -9.20 3.88
C GLU A 102 -3.03 -9.57 5.06
N LYS A 103 -2.71 -9.06 6.26
CA LYS A 103 -3.52 -9.29 7.47
C LYS A 103 -4.92 -8.68 7.40
N LYS A 104 -5.17 -7.78 6.45
CA LYS A 104 -6.47 -7.13 6.24
C LYS A 104 -7.31 -7.82 5.16
N ILE A 105 -6.76 -8.81 4.44
CA ILE A 105 -7.53 -9.59 3.47
C ILE A 105 -8.70 -10.27 4.19
N PRO A 106 -9.95 -10.01 3.77
CA PRO A 106 -11.10 -10.70 4.35
C PRO A 106 -10.96 -12.22 4.22
N LYS A 107 -11.37 -12.96 5.26
CA LYS A 107 -11.22 -14.43 5.30
C LYS A 107 -12.17 -15.18 4.36
N TYR A 108 -13.22 -14.53 3.89
CA TYR A 108 -14.13 -15.14 2.93
C TYR A 108 -13.49 -15.17 1.53
N SER A 109 -13.80 -16.21 0.77
CA SER A 109 -13.26 -16.40 -0.58
C SER A 109 -14.05 -15.54 -1.58
N ASN A 110 -13.36 -14.62 -2.25
CA ASN A 110 -13.85 -13.99 -3.47
C ASN A 110 -12.67 -13.79 -4.46
N ILE A 111 -12.97 -13.39 -5.69
CA ILE A 111 -11.96 -13.24 -6.75
C ILE A 111 -10.90 -12.19 -6.36
N ASN A 112 -11.31 -11.04 -5.80
CA ASN A 112 -10.42 -9.94 -5.41
C ASN A 112 -9.43 -10.38 -4.32
N ASN A 113 -9.90 -11.12 -3.31
CA ASN A 113 -9.06 -11.59 -2.20
C ASN A 113 -8.00 -12.59 -2.70
N LYS A 114 -8.36 -13.48 -3.62
CA LYS A 114 -7.43 -14.42 -4.24
C LYS A 114 -6.36 -13.70 -5.07
N GLN A 115 -6.79 -12.78 -5.93
CA GLN A 115 -5.89 -11.97 -6.75
C GLN A 115 -4.95 -11.11 -5.90
N MET A 116 -5.48 -10.48 -4.83
CA MET A 116 -4.68 -9.72 -3.89
C MET A 116 -3.65 -10.59 -3.18
N GLN A 117 -4.01 -11.81 -2.75
CA GLN A 117 -3.07 -12.74 -2.13
C GLN A 117 -1.96 -13.17 -3.10
N GLU A 118 -2.30 -13.47 -4.36
CA GLU A 118 -1.31 -13.78 -5.40
C GLU A 118 -0.35 -12.61 -5.64
N LEU A 119 -0.89 -11.39 -5.70
CA LEU A 119 -0.11 -10.17 -5.89
C LEU A 119 0.83 -9.89 -4.70
N ILE A 120 0.37 -10.13 -3.47
CA ILE A 120 1.20 -10.07 -2.26
C ILE A 120 2.32 -11.09 -2.31
N ASN A 121 2.02 -12.34 -2.70
CA ASN A 121 3.02 -13.40 -2.79
C ASN A 121 4.10 -13.04 -3.81
N LYS A 122 3.71 -12.52 -4.98
CA LYS A 122 4.65 -11.98 -6.00
C LYS A 122 5.47 -10.81 -5.44
N SER A 123 4.82 -9.86 -4.76
CA SER A 123 5.49 -8.69 -4.20
C SER A 123 6.51 -9.05 -3.13
N LYS A 124 6.24 -10.05 -2.29
CA LYS A 124 7.18 -10.54 -1.27
C LYS A 124 8.46 -11.11 -1.88
N GLN A 125 8.38 -11.72 -3.06
CA GLN A 125 9.54 -12.26 -3.76
C GLN A 125 10.53 -11.17 -4.21
N LEU A 126 10.11 -9.90 -4.28
CA LEU A 126 10.97 -8.78 -4.67
C LEU A 126 12.05 -8.42 -3.63
N PHE A 127 11.84 -8.84 -2.38
CA PHE A 127 12.66 -8.49 -1.22
C PHE A 127 13.44 -9.68 -0.64
N ASN A 128 13.35 -10.84 -1.29
CA ASN A 128 14.09 -12.05 -0.92
C ASN A 128 15.37 -12.19 -1.74
#